data_AF-A0A5R9P304-F1
#
_entry.id   AF-A0A5R9P304-F1
#
_cell.length_a   1.000
_cell.length_b   1.000
_cell.length_c   1.000
_cell.angle_alpha   90.00
_cell.angle_beta   90.00
_cell.angle_gamma   90.00
#
_symmetry.space_group_name_H-M   'P 1'
#
loop_
_entity.id
_entity.type
_entity.pdbx_description
1 polymer ?
#
loop_
_entity_poly.entity_id
_entity_poly.type
_entity_poly.pdbx_seq_one_letter_code
_entity_poly.pdbx_strand_id
1 'polypeptide(L)'
;MIVTLTPITSYPAKLGYVEWEKEGLIIEGWPVQFLPVADALDEESLTGALEVSDAFGGDDEIITRILRPEHVIATALRTGRSKDFVRVGDFIDQEKVDLQALKGVVERHSLEPQWQEFCRKIRRDDILDVDLAP
;
A
#
# COMPACT_ATOMS: atom_id res chain seq x y z
N MET A 1 0.24 -20.61 -9.37
CA MET A 1 1.25 -19.90 -10.17
C MET A 1 2.55 -19.86 -9.36
N ILE A 2 3.69 -20.27 -9.93
CA ILE A 2 5.00 -20.14 -9.28
C ILE A 2 5.66 -18.90 -9.87
N VAL A 3 5.94 -17.91 -9.03
CA VAL A 3 6.67 -16.68 -9.43
C VAL A 3 8.10 -16.82 -8.94
N THR A 4 9.08 -16.55 -9.81
CA THR A 4 10.50 -16.53 -9.41
C THR A 4 10.92 -15.10 -9.08
N LEU A 5 11.49 -14.90 -7.89
CA LEU A 5 12.00 -13.58 -7.46
C LEU A 5 13.39 -13.28 -8.04
N THR A 6 14.01 -14.25 -8.71
CA THR A 6 15.38 -14.15 -9.26
C THR A 6 15.66 -12.87 -10.05
N PRO A 7 14.76 -12.36 -10.92
CA PRO A 7 15.01 -11.10 -11.62
C PRO A 7 15.23 -9.92 -10.66
N ILE A 8 14.44 -9.85 -9.59
CA ILE A 8 14.48 -8.76 -8.61
C ILE A 8 15.67 -8.93 -7.67
N THR A 9 15.97 -10.15 -7.23
CA THR A 9 17.05 -10.41 -6.27
C THR A 9 18.44 -10.39 -6.92
N SER A 10 18.52 -10.44 -8.26
CA SER A 10 19.79 -10.45 -8.99
C SER A 10 20.61 -9.16 -8.82
N TYR A 11 19.97 -8.01 -8.68
CA TYR A 11 20.67 -6.73 -8.52
C TYR A 11 21.27 -6.58 -7.11
N PRO A 12 20.52 -6.77 -6.00
CA PRO A 12 21.10 -6.77 -4.66
C PRO A 12 22.23 -7.79 -4.49
N ALA A 13 22.10 -8.98 -5.11
CA ALA A 13 23.15 -10.00 -5.04
C ALA A 13 24.48 -9.54 -5.66
N LYS A 14 24.45 -8.74 -6.75
CA LYS A 14 25.66 -8.15 -7.34
C LYS A 14 26.32 -7.12 -6.42
N LEU A 15 25.57 -6.52 -5.51
CA LEU A 15 26.06 -5.59 -4.48
C LEU A 15 26.51 -6.32 -3.21
N GLY A 16 26.40 -7.65 -3.15
CA GLY A 16 26.79 -8.47 -2.00
C GLY A 16 25.65 -8.81 -1.03
N TYR A 17 24.43 -8.32 -1.28
CA TYR A 17 23.27 -8.64 -0.44
C TYR A 17 22.72 -10.03 -0.79
N VAL A 18 23.03 -11.02 0.03
CA VAL A 18 22.64 -12.42 -0.16
C VAL A 18 22.01 -13.06 1.08
N GLU A 19 22.06 -12.39 2.23
CA GLU A 19 21.52 -12.87 3.49
C GLU A 19 20.01 -12.68 3.57
N TRP A 20 19.30 -13.71 4.02
CA TRP A 20 17.85 -13.70 4.18
C TRP A 20 17.48 -13.99 5.62
N GLU A 21 16.59 -13.19 6.17
CA GLU A 21 15.86 -13.50 7.39
C GLU A 21 14.39 -13.75 7.08
N LYS A 22 13.60 -14.18 8.09
CA LYS A 22 12.19 -14.56 7.92
C LYS A 22 11.34 -13.53 7.17
N GLU A 23 11.71 -12.26 7.26
CA GLU A 23 10.93 -11.13 6.77
C GLU A 23 11.42 -10.59 5.42
N GLY A 24 12.63 -10.94 4.95
CA GLY A 24 13.15 -10.42 3.69
C GLY A 24 14.67 -10.61 3.48
N LEU A 25 15.17 -10.03 2.39
CA LEU A 25 16.59 -9.91 2.10
C LEU A 25 17.18 -8.80 2.96
N ILE A 26 18.30 -9.05 3.64
CA ILE A 26 18.95 -8.06 4.49
C ILE A 26 19.78 -7.11 3.61
N ILE A 27 19.39 -5.84 3.61
CA ILE A 27 20.10 -4.75 2.92
C ILE A 27 20.45 -3.70 3.97
N GLU A 28 21.75 -3.47 4.18
CA GLU A 28 22.25 -2.51 5.18
C GLU A 28 21.65 -2.71 6.58
N GLY A 29 21.43 -3.97 6.98
CA GLY A 29 20.84 -4.34 8.27
C GLY A 29 19.30 -4.23 8.34
N TRP A 30 18.63 -3.86 7.25
CA TRP A 30 17.17 -3.77 7.17
C TRP A 30 16.57 -4.94 6.40
N PRO A 31 15.50 -5.58 6.90
CA PRO A 31 14.78 -6.62 6.14
C PRO A 31 13.95 -5.98 5.03
N VAL A 32 14.29 -6.28 3.77
CA VAL A 32 13.58 -5.82 2.58
C VAL A 32 12.80 -6.96 1.95
N GLN A 33 11.47 -6.83 1.92
CA GLN A 33 10.58 -7.84 1.35
C GLN A 33 10.19 -7.50 -0.08
N PHE A 34 10.34 -8.47 -0.99
CA PHE A 34 9.83 -8.39 -2.35
C PHE A 34 8.54 -9.18 -2.46
N LEU A 35 7.42 -8.48 -2.65
CA LEU A 35 6.10 -9.09 -2.77
C LEU A 35 5.73 -9.19 -4.25
N PRO A 36 5.42 -10.40 -4.77
CA PRO A 36 4.86 -10.53 -6.11
C PRO A 36 3.42 -9.99 -6.12
N VAL A 37 2.96 -9.57 -7.29
CA VAL A 37 1.55 -9.25 -7.52
C VAL A 37 0.72 -10.50 -7.23
N ALA A 38 -0.15 -10.43 -6.22
CA ALA A 38 -0.96 -11.56 -5.80
C ALA A 38 -2.38 -11.53 -6.41
N ASP A 39 -2.91 -10.34 -6.69
CA ASP A 39 -4.27 -10.16 -7.18
C ASP A 39 -4.46 -8.85 -7.98
N ALA A 40 -5.70 -8.60 -8.38
CA ALA A 40 -6.09 -7.44 -9.17
C ALA A 40 -5.90 -6.10 -8.45
N LEU A 41 -6.01 -6.07 -7.12
CA LEU A 41 -5.76 -4.84 -6.35
C LEU A 41 -4.28 -4.52 -6.38
N ASP A 42 -3.40 -5.51 -6.19
CA ASP A 42 -1.95 -5.31 -6.29
C ASP A 42 -1.54 -4.85 -7.71
N GLU A 43 -2.13 -5.44 -8.75
CA GLU A 43 -1.88 -5.06 -10.15
C GLU A 43 -2.33 -3.61 -10.45
N GLU A 44 -3.52 -3.23 -10.01
CA GLU A 44 -4.04 -1.87 -10.15
C GLU A 44 -3.14 -0.87 -9.41
N SER A 45 -2.73 -1.24 -8.18
CA SER A 45 -1.87 -0.41 -7.33
C SER A 45 -0.52 -0.13 -8.00
N LEU A 46 0.12 -1.15 -8.58
CA LEU A 46 1.41 -0.99 -9.27
C LEU A 46 1.29 -0.22 -10.59
N THR A 47 0.19 -0.44 -11.31
CA THR A 47 -0.08 0.28 -12.58
C THR A 47 -0.31 1.76 -12.31
N GLY A 48 -1.06 2.10 -11.24
CA GLY A 48 -1.38 3.46 -10.84
C GLY A 48 -0.33 4.16 -9.97
N ALA A 49 0.77 3.49 -9.63
CA ALA A 49 1.80 4.01 -8.71
C ALA A 49 2.39 5.34 -9.21
N LEU A 50 2.55 6.28 -8.27
CA LEU A 50 3.05 7.63 -8.51
C LEU A 50 4.57 7.65 -8.50
N GLU A 51 5.16 8.42 -9.41
CA GLU A 51 6.56 8.78 -9.32
C GLU A 51 6.72 9.95 -8.35
N VAL A 52 7.63 9.82 -7.40
CA VAL A 52 7.99 10.85 -6.42
C VAL A 52 9.50 11.06 -6.45
N SER A 53 9.89 12.32 -6.27
CA SER A 53 11.28 12.74 -6.24
C SER A 53 11.56 13.33 -4.86
N ASP A 54 12.49 12.72 -4.13
CA ASP A 54 12.91 13.17 -2.79
C ASP A 54 14.34 12.67 -2.54
N ALA A 55 15.08 13.32 -1.66
CA ALA A 55 16.40 12.86 -1.23
C ALA A 55 16.31 11.76 -0.16
N PHE A 56 15.14 11.55 0.45
CA PHE A 56 14.90 10.52 1.49
C PHE A 56 15.93 10.55 2.64
N GLY A 57 16.40 11.74 3.01
CA GLY A 57 17.39 11.95 4.05
C GLY A 57 18.86 11.80 3.60
N GLY A 58 19.11 11.59 2.30
CA GLY A 58 20.42 11.69 1.68
C GLY A 58 20.71 13.07 1.08
N ASP A 59 21.82 13.17 0.35
CA ASP A 59 22.25 14.41 -0.32
C ASP A 59 21.80 14.48 -1.79
N ASP A 60 21.52 13.33 -2.41
CA ASP A 60 21.14 13.20 -3.81
C ASP A 60 19.63 12.98 -3.95
N GLU A 61 19.04 13.58 -4.98
CA GLU A 61 17.64 13.37 -5.34
C GLU A 61 17.43 11.96 -5.92
N ILE A 62 16.43 11.25 -5.41
CA ILE A 62 16.08 9.90 -5.83
C ILE A 62 14.65 9.90 -6.36
N ILE A 63 14.50 9.44 -7.60
CA ILE A 63 13.20 9.19 -8.22
C ILE A 63 12.76 7.78 -7.86
N THR A 64 11.59 7.64 -7.25
CA THR A 64 11.03 6.35 -6.86
C THR A 64 9.53 6.27 -7.15
N ARG A 65 9.00 5.06 -7.28
CA ARG A 65 7.57 4.82 -7.49
C ARG A 65 6.92 4.34 -6.19
N ILE A 66 5.89 5.04 -5.74
CA ILE A 66 5.13 4.70 -4.55
C ILE A 66 3.66 4.42 -4.89
N LEU A 67 3.03 3.55 -4.10
CA LEU A 67 1.59 3.30 -4.23
C LEU A 67 0.81 4.55 -3.84
N ARG A 68 -0.33 4.75 -4.52
CA ARG A 68 -1.27 5.79 -4.17
C ARG A 68 -1.89 5.54 -2.80
N PRO A 69 -2.21 6.60 -2.02
CA PRO A 69 -2.86 6.46 -0.71
C PRO A 69 -4.13 5.60 -0.74
N GLU A 70 -4.94 5.71 -1.79
CA GLU A 70 -6.19 4.96 -1.96
C GLU A 70 -5.94 3.44 -2.00
N HIS A 71 -4.92 3.02 -2.76
CA HIS A 71 -4.52 1.62 -2.88
C HIS A 71 -3.86 1.07 -1.61
N VAL A 72 -3.11 1.91 -0.89
CA VAL A 72 -2.55 1.57 0.42
C VAL A 72 -3.67 1.33 1.44
N ILE A 73 -4.70 2.19 1.45
CA ILE A 73 -5.89 2.03 2.28
C ILE A 73 -6.66 0.77 1.90
N ALA A 74 -6.93 0.54 0.61
CA ALA A 74 -7.63 -0.65 0.16
C ALA A 74 -6.91 -1.94 0.58
N THR A 75 -5.57 -1.95 0.50
CA THR A 75 -4.76 -3.06 0.99
C THR A 75 -4.87 -3.23 2.51
N ALA A 76 -4.84 -2.14 3.27
CA ALA A 76 -5.02 -2.14 4.73
C ALA A 76 -6.42 -2.63 5.16
N LEU A 77 -7.47 -2.27 4.42
CA LEU A 77 -8.83 -2.77 4.62
C LEU A 77 -8.91 -4.28 4.36
N ARG A 78 -8.28 -4.74 3.26
CA ARG A 78 -8.21 -6.16 2.89
C ARG A 78 -7.49 -7.00 3.95
N THR A 79 -6.39 -6.51 4.52
CA THR A 79 -5.64 -7.23 5.57
C THR A 79 -6.34 -7.20 6.93
N GLY A 80 -7.12 -6.16 7.22
CA GLY A 80 -8.05 -6.08 8.36
C GLY A 80 -7.39 -6.15 9.75
N ARG A 81 -6.06 -5.98 9.84
CA ARG A 81 -5.34 -6.03 11.12
C ARG A 81 -5.63 -4.75 11.91
N SER A 82 -5.80 -4.85 13.22
CA SER A 82 -6.17 -3.68 14.05
C SER A 82 -5.22 -2.48 13.92
N LYS A 83 -3.93 -2.72 13.69
CA LYS A 83 -2.93 -1.66 13.45
C LYS A 83 -3.08 -0.98 12.08
N ASP A 84 -3.61 -1.69 11.09
CA ASP A 84 -3.78 -1.17 9.74
C ASP A 84 -4.96 -0.18 9.69
N PHE A 85 -5.97 -0.34 10.55
CA PHE A 85 -7.05 0.64 10.70
C PHE A 85 -6.61 1.99 11.25
N VAL A 86 -5.63 2.04 12.16
CA VAL A 86 -5.05 3.31 12.61
C VAL A 86 -4.45 4.06 11.40
N ARG A 87 -3.70 3.33 10.56
CA ARG A 87 -3.10 3.90 9.35
C ARG A 87 -4.15 4.44 8.37
N VAL A 88 -5.28 3.74 8.19
CA VAL A 88 -6.39 4.25 7.37
C VAL A 88 -6.94 5.55 7.94
N GLY A 89 -7.13 5.63 9.26
CA GLY A 89 -7.54 6.86 9.95
C GLY A 89 -6.57 8.01 9.71
N ASP A 90 -5.26 7.77 9.90
CA ASP A 90 -4.22 8.79 9.72
C ASP A 90 -4.22 9.37 8.29
N PHE A 91 -4.38 8.53 7.27
CA PHE A 91 -4.44 9.00 5.88
C PHE A 91 -5.65 9.91 5.61
N ILE A 92 -6.81 9.54 6.16
CA ILE A 92 -8.04 10.33 6.02
C ILE A 92 -7.89 11.66 6.78
N ASP A 93 -7.39 11.62 8.01
CA ASP A 93 -7.29 12.80 8.88
C ASP A 93 -6.25 13.81 8.39
N GLN A 94 -5.24 13.36 7.64
CA GLN A 94 -4.25 14.24 7.00
C GLN A 94 -4.73 14.82 5.65
N GLU A 95 -5.96 14.49 5.22
CA GLU A 95 -6.52 14.91 3.92
C GLU A 95 -5.60 14.55 2.73
N LYS A 96 -4.87 13.42 2.85
CA LYS A 96 -3.93 12.94 1.83
C LYS A 96 -4.55 11.91 0.89
N VAL A 97 -5.88 11.78 0.90
CA VAL A 97 -6.62 10.77 0.16
C VAL A 97 -7.73 11.45 -0.63
N ASP A 98 -7.82 11.12 -1.91
CA ASP A 98 -8.99 11.45 -2.70
C ASP A 98 -10.11 10.45 -2.37
N LEU A 99 -11.14 10.92 -1.67
CA LEU A 99 -12.26 10.07 -1.22
C LEU A 99 -13.08 9.51 -2.40
N GLN A 100 -13.18 10.23 -3.51
CA GLN A 100 -13.89 9.74 -4.69
C GLN A 100 -13.09 8.62 -5.37
N ALA A 101 -11.77 8.80 -5.48
CA ALA A 101 -10.89 7.76 -5.98
C ALA A 101 -10.87 6.53 -5.06
N LEU A 102 -10.83 6.74 -3.74
CA LEU A 102 -10.91 5.67 -2.74
C LEU A 102 -12.21 4.87 -2.85
N LYS A 103 -13.36 5.56 -2.94
CA LYS A 103 -14.67 4.91 -3.16
C LYS A 103 -14.61 4.01 -4.40
N GLY A 104 -14.10 4.53 -5.51
CA GLY A 104 -13.97 3.74 -6.74
C GLY A 104 -13.07 2.51 -6.58
N VAL A 105 -11.96 2.60 -5.84
CA VAL A 105 -11.10 1.42 -5.56
C VAL A 105 -11.84 0.42 -4.67
N VAL A 106 -12.51 0.88 -3.61
CA VAL A 106 -13.28 0.02 -2.70
C VAL A 106 -14.36 -0.76 -3.45
N GLU A 107 -15.11 -0.10 -4.34
CA GLU A 107 -16.16 -0.73 -5.14
C GLU A 107 -15.60 -1.74 -6.16
N ARG A 108 -14.55 -1.35 -6.91
CA ARG A 108 -13.93 -2.24 -7.92
C ARG A 108 -13.38 -3.53 -7.33
N HIS A 109 -12.90 -3.48 -6.09
CA HIS A 109 -12.29 -4.61 -5.39
C HIS A 109 -13.21 -5.25 -4.35
N SER A 110 -14.49 -4.86 -4.31
CA SER A 110 -15.52 -5.42 -3.41
C SER A 110 -15.11 -5.38 -1.92
N LEU A 111 -14.59 -4.24 -1.49
CA LEU A 111 -14.08 -4.00 -0.13
C LEU A 111 -15.07 -3.25 0.78
N GLU A 112 -16.31 -3.06 0.35
CA GLU A 112 -17.36 -2.37 1.11
C GLU A 112 -17.61 -3.02 2.49
N PRO A 113 -17.68 -4.35 2.63
CA PRO A 113 -17.83 -4.97 3.95
C PRO A 113 -16.69 -4.65 4.92
N GLN A 114 -15.45 -4.61 4.41
CA GLN A 114 -14.24 -4.29 5.16
C GLN A 114 -14.24 -2.81 5.55
N TRP A 115 -14.72 -1.93 4.67
CA TRP A 115 -14.92 -0.51 4.95
C TRP A 115 -15.94 -0.30 6.08
N GLN A 116 -17.10 -0.95 6.01
CA GLN A 116 -18.12 -0.87 7.06
C GLN A 116 -17.59 -1.37 8.41
N GLU A 117 -16.84 -2.47 8.40
CA GLU A 117 -16.21 -3.00 9.62
C GLU A 117 -15.17 -2.03 10.20
N PHE A 118 -14.41 -1.34 9.34
CA PHE A 118 -13.51 -0.27 9.74
C PHE A 118 -14.27 0.87 10.44
N CYS A 119 -15.30 1.44 9.80
CA CYS A 119 -16.13 2.50 10.36
C CYS A 119 -16.73 2.10 11.71
N ARG A 120 -17.24 0.88 11.83
CA ARG A 120 -17.78 0.33 13.08
C ARG A 120 -16.74 0.23 14.19
N LYS A 121 -15.53 -0.25 13.90
CA LYS A 121 -14.47 -0.44 14.91
C LYS A 121 -13.94 0.87 15.45
N ILE A 122 -13.75 1.86 14.57
CA ILE A 122 -13.20 3.16 14.95
C ILE A 122 -14.28 4.15 15.39
N ARG A 123 -15.57 3.78 15.27
CA ARG A 123 -16.75 4.62 15.54
C ARG A 123 -16.71 5.93 14.74
N ARG A 124 -16.52 5.82 13.44
CA ARG A 124 -16.55 6.93 12.48
C ARG A 124 -17.72 6.75 11.53
N ASP A 125 -18.30 7.86 11.10
CA ASP A 125 -19.33 7.87 10.08
C ASP A 125 -18.78 7.37 8.73
N ASP A 126 -19.67 6.84 7.90
CA ASP A 126 -19.29 6.43 6.55
C ASP A 126 -19.11 7.66 5.65
N ILE A 127 -17.85 8.01 5.41
CA ILE A 127 -17.46 9.15 4.57
C ILE A 127 -17.41 8.82 3.07
N LEU A 128 -17.59 7.54 2.69
CA LEU A 128 -17.68 7.13 1.28
C LEU A 128 -19.14 7.02 0.80
N ASP A 129 -20.09 7.00 1.73
CA ASP A 129 -21.53 7.09 1.46
C ASP A 129 -21.94 8.55 1.13
N VAL A 130 -21.47 9.05 -0.03
CA VAL A 130 -21.78 10.40 -0.51
C VAL A 130 -23.03 10.44 -1.39
N ASP A 131 -23.94 9.47 -1.30
CA ASP A 131 -25.28 9.58 -1.93
C ASP A 131 -26.24 10.51 -1.15
N LEU A 132 -25.73 11.29 -0.19
CA LEU A 132 -26.45 12.35 0.52
C LEU A 132 -25.72 13.71 0.43
N ALA A 133 -25.68 14.27 -0.78
CA ALA A 133 -25.76 15.72 -0.95
C ALA A 133 -26.88 16.01 -1.97
N PRO A 134 -27.90 16.82 -1.62
CA PRO A 134 -28.99 17.18 -2.52
C PRO A 134 -28.55 17.99 -3.72
#